data_AF-D2Z625-F1
#
_entry.id   AF-D2Z625-F1
#
_cell.length_a   1.000
_cell.length_b   1.000
_cell.length_c   1.000
_cell.angle_alpha   90.00
_cell.angle_beta   90.00
_cell.angle_gamma   90.00
#
_symmetry.space_group_name_H-M   'P 1'
#
loop_
_entity.id
_entity.type
_entity.pdbx_description
1 polymer ?
#
loop_
_entity_poly.entity_id
_entity_poly.type
_entity_poly.pdbx_seq_one_letter_code
_entity_poly.pdbx_strand_id
1 'polypeptide(L)'
;MNRTAQFLDPSIKKNIIKELSELSRDMDSTKGPLSGVIKSKIDHKIEYFRKWMSGDIPSDSGQILMETETMELLVEIAIRNCRSNLSETSSDRIRERCSRISRTVRRIAGQTP
;
A
#
# COMPACT_ATOMS: atom_id res chain seq x y z
N MET A 1 -17.58 18.90 -1.57
CA MET A 1 -17.43 17.57 -0.96
C MET A 1 -16.74 16.65 -1.96
N ASN A 2 -15.44 16.39 -1.80
CA ASN A 2 -14.67 15.51 -2.70
C ASN A 2 -14.90 14.04 -2.30
N ARG A 3 -15.63 13.30 -3.15
CA ARG A 3 -16.04 11.90 -2.97
C ARG A 3 -15.44 10.97 -4.04
N THR A 4 -14.32 11.35 -4.64
CA THR A 4 -13.81 10.77 -5.91
C THR A 4 -13.50 9.28 -5.81
N ALA A 5 -12.88 8.82 -4.71
CA ALA A 5 -12.63 7.41 -4.49
C ALA A 5 -13.92 6.61 -4.22
N GLN A 6 -14.99 7.24 -3.72
CA GLN A 6 -16.26 6.55 -3.45
C GLN A 6 -16.97 6.12 -4.73
N PHE A 7 -16.75 6.85 -5.83
CA PHE A 7 -17.36 6.61 -7.15
C PHE A 7 -16.45 5.88 -8.14
N LEU A 8 -15.29 5.39 -7.68
CA LEU A 8 -14.46 4.50 -8.49
C LEU A 8 -15.24 3.28 -8.96
N ASP A 9 -14.93 2.85 -10.18
CA ASP A 9 -15.36 1.57 -10.71
C ASP A 9 -15.12 0.46 -9.66
N PRO A 10 -16.17 -0.32 -9.30
CA PRO A 10 -16.06 -1.37 -8.29
C PRO A 10 -14.95 -2.39 -8.57
N SER A 11 -14.62 -2.64 -9.84
CA SER A 11 -13.53 -3.54 -10.24
C SER A 11 -12.16 -2.98 -9.86
N ILE A 12 -11.94 -1.66 -10.02
CA ILE A 12 -10.70 -0.99 -9.62
C ILE A 12 -10.54 -1.08 -8.11
N LYS A 13 -11.61 -0.75 -7.35
CA LYS A 13 -11.61 -0.89 -5.88
C LYS A 13 -11.31 -2.31 -5.41
N LYS A 14 -11.96 -3.30 -6.03
CA LYS A 14 -11.74 -4.71 -5.69
C LYS A 14 -10.30 -5.14 -5.96
N ASN A 15 -9.73 -4.73 -7.08
CA ASN A 15 -8.36 -5.07 -7.46
C ASN A 15 -7.34 -4.46 -6.49
N ILE A 16 -7.47 -3.19 -6.15
CA ILE A 16 -6.53 -2.54 -5.22
C ILE A 16 -6.67 -3.08 -3.78
N ILE A 17 -7.88 -3.38 -3.31
CA ILE A 17 -8.09 -4.02 -2.00
C ILE A 17 -7.44 -5.42 -1.97
N LYS A 18 -7.56 -6.18 -3.06
CA LYS A 18 -6.89 -7.47 -3.22
C LYS A 18 -5.37 -7.31 -3.16
N GLU A 19 -4.81 -6.38 -3.94
CA GLU A 19 -3.37 -6.10 -3.96
C GLU A 19 -2.84 -5.66 -2.58
N LEU A 20 -3.55 -4.78 -1.87
CA LEU A 20 -3.21 -4.38 -0.50
C LEU A 20 -3.23 -5.57 0.47
N SER A 21 -4.23 -6.44 0.35
CA SER A 21 -4.35 -7.62 1.21
C SER A 21 -3.24 -8.63 0.94
N GLU A 22 -2.85 -8.79 -0.31
CA GLU A 22 -1.73 -9.65 -0.70
C GLU A 22 -0.38 -9.03 -0.30
N LEU A 23 -0.24 -7.69 -0.31
CA LEU A 23 0.96 -7.02 0.21
C LEU A 23 1.12 -7.29 1.70
N SER A 24 0.06 -7.16 2.50
CA SER A 24 0.11 -7.51 3.94
C SER A 24 0.59 -8.94 4.16
N ARG A 25 0.10 -9.90 3.37
CA ARG A 25 0.55 -11.30 3.42
C ARG A 25 1.99 -11.49 2.98
N ASP A 26 2.42 -10.79 1.93
CA ASP A 26 3.82 -10.85 1.51
C ASP A 26 4.73 -10.29 2.63
N MET A 27 4.28 -9.28 3.38
CA MET A 27 5.03 -8.76 4.53
C MET A 27 5.14 -9.74 5.70
N ASP A 28 4.20 -10.68 5.88
CA ASP A 28 4.33 -11.77 6.87
C ASP A 28 5.57 -12.63 6.62
N SER A 29 6.01 -12.74 5.37
CA SER A 29 7.20 -13.50 4.99
C SER A 29 8.52 -12.77 5.33
N THR A 30 8.46 -11.48 5.66
CA THR A 30 9.65 -10.71 6.03
C THR A 30 10.04 -11.00 7.49
N LYS A 31 11.18 -11.64 7.69
CA LYS A 31 11.71 -11.99 9.02
C LYS A 31 13.01 -11.22 9.27
N GLY A 32 13.01 -10.39 10.31
CA GLY A 32 14.17 -9.60 10.70
C GLY A 32 13.95 -8.83 12.01
N PRO A 33 15.01 -8.23 12.58
CA PRO A 33 14.95 -7.54 13.88
C PRO A 33 13.89 -6.43 13.99
N LEU A 34 13.44 -5.89 12.85
CA LEU A 34 12.42 -4.83 12.79
C LEU A 34 11.15 -5.25 12.03
N SER A 35 11.04 -6.51 11.60
CA SER A 35 9.97 -6.90 10.67
C SER A 35 8.59 -6.71 11.28
N GLY A 36 8.38 -7.03 12.56
CA GLY A 36 7.10 -6.81 13.25
C GLY A 36 6.68 -5.32 13.30
N VAL A 37 7.62 -4.42 13.58
CA VAL A 37 7.35 -2.98 13.66
C VAL A 37 7.04 -2.40 12.28
N ILE A 38 7.85 -2.76 11.28
CA ILE A 38 7.66 -2.27 9.91
C ILE A 38 6.37 -2.82 9.33
N LYS A 39 6.07 -4.11 9.54
CA LYS A 39 4.82 -4.73 9.13
C LYS A 39 3.61 -4.01 9.74
N SER A 40 3.61 -3.76 11.05
CA SER A 40 2.52 -3.03 11.71
C SER A 40 2.32 -1.64 11.09
N LYS A 41 3.39 -0.92 10.75
CA LYS A 41 3.30 0.36 10.05
C LYS A 41 2.71 0.21 8.65
N ILE A 42 3.10 -0.81 7.88
CA ILE A 42 2.53 -1.10 6.55
C ILE A 42 1.04 -1.46 6.66
N ASP A 43 0.66 -2.29 7.63
CA ASP A 43 -0.74 -2.66 7.87
C ASP A 43 -1.59 -1.43 8.21
N HIS A 44 -1.06 -0.48 8.98
CA HIS A 44 -1.73 0.82 9.20
C HIS A 44 -1.92 1.62 7.91
N LYS A 45 -0.94 1.62 6.99
CA LYS A 45 -1.08 2.29 5.67
C LYS A 45 -2.12 1.58 4.80
N ILE A 46 -2.14 0.25 4.83
CA ILE A 46 -3.16 -0.55 4.13
C ILE A 46 -4.56 -0.21 4.65
N GLU A 47 -4.73 -0.13 5.96
CA GLU A 47 -6.02 0.22 6.57
C GLU A 47 -6.43 1.66 6.24
N TYR A 48 -5.47 2.60 6.21
CA TYR A 48 -5.72 3.97 5.74
C TYR A 48 -6.30 3.97 4.32
N PHE A 49 -5.69 3.25 3.37
CA PHE A 49 -6.21 3.19 2.01
C PHE A 49 -7.58 2.52 1.92
N ARG A 50 -7.85 1.48 2.73
CA ARG A 50 -9.18 0.84 2.79
C ARG A 50 -10.25 1.84 3.23
N LYS A 51 -10.00 2.56 4.32
CA LYS A 51 -10.91 3.60 4.82
C LYS A 51 -11.13 4.73 3.83
N TRP A 52 -10.08 5.12 3.11
CA TRP A 52 -10.22 6.13 2.06
C TRP A 52 -11.12 5.64 0.92
N MET A 53 -10.95 4.39 0.48
CA MET A 53 -11.74 3.82 -0.61
C MET A 53 -13.20 3.50 -0.25
N SER A 54 -13.48 3.18 1.02
CA SER A 54 -14.85 3.08 1.56
C SER A 54 -15.49 4.45 1.75
N GLY A 55 -14.67 5.51 1.89
CA GLY A 55 -15.15 6.86 2.12
C GLY A 55 -15.26 7.24 3.60
N ASP A 56 -14.72 6.42 4.50
CA ASP A 56 -14.71 6.66 5.95
C ASP A 56 -13.76 7.79 6.36
N ILE A 57 -12.80 8.13 5.51
CA ILE A 57 -11.89 9.27 5.70
C ILE A 57 -11.92 10.24 4.52
N PRO A 58 -11.60 11.54 4.74
CA PRO A 58 -11.64 12.55 3.68
C PRO A 58 -10.67 12.25 2.52
N SER A 59 -11.07 12.65 1.32
CA SER A 59 -10.24 12.52 0.11
C SER A 59 -9.34 13.74 -0.07
N ASP A 60 -8.31 13.87 0.77
CA ASP A 60 -7.22 14.83 0.59
C ASP A 60 -6.11 14.19 -0.26
N SER A 61 -5.95 14.68 -1.51
CA SER A 61 -4.99 14.12 -2.46
C SER A 61 -3.55 14.22 -1.98
N GLY A 62 -3.17 15.31 -1.32
CA GLY A 62 -1.82 15.49 -0.76
C GLY A 62 -1.50 14.45 0.31
N GLN A 63 -2.43 14.25 1.25
CA GLN A 63 -2.29 13.22 2.27
C GLN A 63 -2.20 11.82 1.65
N ILE A 64 -3.07 11.49 0.68
CA ILE A 64 -3.06 10.16 0.04
C ILE A 64 -1.73 9.89 -0.68
N LEU A 65 -1.17 10.89 -1.36
CA LEU A 65 0.13 10.77 -2.04
C LEU A 65 1.26 10.56 -1.03
N MET A 66 1.31 11.34 0.05
CA MET A 66 2.30 11.18 1.11
C MET A 66 2.21 9.82 1.80
N GLU A 67 0.99 9.33 2.07
CA GLU A 67 0.74 8.00 2.64
C GLU A 67 1.23 6.89 1.70
N THR A 68 1.11 7.11 0.38
CA THR A 68 1.61 6.20 -0.66
C THR A 68 3.14 6.15 -0.66
N GLU A 69 3.80 7.30 -0.66
CA GLU A 69 5.26 7.38 -0.58
C GLU A 69 5.80 6.76 0.71
N THR A 70 5.10 6.97 1.83
CA THR A 70 5.48 6.40 3.12
C THR A 70 5.40 4.87 3.09
N MET A 71 4.36 4.30 2.45
CA MET A 71 4.25 2.85 2.29
C MET A 71 5.39 2.29 1.43
N GLU A 72 5.72 2.94 0.31
CA GLU A 72 6.85 2.53 -0.55
C GLU A 72 8.17 2.51 0.23
N LEU A 73 8.43 3.55 1.02
CA LEU A 73 9.62 3.63 1.87
C LEU A 73 9.64 2.50 2.92
N LEU A 74 8.52 2.24 3.59
CA LEU A 74 8.43 1.17 4.59
C LEU A 74 8.69 -0.21 3.98
N VAL A 75 8.16 -0.47 2.78
CA VAL A 75 8.39 -1.72 2.04
C VAL A 75 9.88 -1.88 1.71
N GLU A 76 10.53 -0.85 1.18
CA GLU A 76 11.95 -0.89 0.86
C GLU A 76 12.81 -1.09 2.12
N ILE A 77 12.46 -0.45 3.24
CA ILE A 77 13.13 -0.68 4.53
C ILE A 77 12.95 -2.15 4.96
N ALA A 78 11.75 -2.72 4.84
CA ALA A 78 11.50 -4.11 5.21
C ALA A 78 12.33 -5.09 4.37
N ILE A 79 12.38 -4.90 3.06
CA ILE A 79 13.18 -5.75 2.15
C ILE A 79 14.66 -5.65 2.51
N ARG A 80 15.18 -4.44 2.76
CA ARG A 80 16.58 -4.24 3.16
C ARG A 80 16.88 -4.87 4.52
N ASN A 81 15.97 -4.78 5.48
CA ASN A 81 16.12 -5.35 6.81
C ASN A 81 16.13 -6.89 6.81
N CYS A 82 15.46 -7.51 5.82
CA CYS A 82 15.28 -8.95 5.74
C CYS A 82 16.10 -9.59 4.60
N ARG A 83 17.06 -8.87 3.99
CA ARG A 83 17.78 -9.30 2.78
C ARG A 83 18.48 -10.66 2.92
N SER A 84 18.89 -11.05 4.12
CA SER A 84 19.49 -12.36 4.38
C SER A 84 18.49 -13.52 4.46
N ASN A 85 17.20 -13.22 4.67
CA ASN A 85 16.14 -14.22 4.90
C ASN A 85 15.06 -14.22 3.81
N LEU A 86 15.11 -13.26 2.89
CA LEU A 86 14.13 -13.06 1.84
C LEU A 86 14.77 -13.39 0.49
N SER A 87 14.16 -14.31 -0.28
CA SER A 87 14.64 -14.61 -1.63
C SER A 87 14.50 -13.40 -2.55
N GLU A 88 15.33 -13.34 -3.58
CA GLU A 88 15.28 -12.29 -4.61
C GLU A 88 13.90 -12.26 -5.29
N THR A 89 13.36 -13.43 -5.68
CA THR A 89 12.01 -13.54 -6.24
C THR A 89 10.92 -13.00 -5.31
N SER A 90 11.03 -13.22 -4.00
CA SER A 90 10.05 -12.69 -3.03
C SER A 90 10.18 -11.18 -2.90
N SER A 91 11.42 -10.68 -2.89
CA SER A 91 11.72 -9.25 -2.84
C SER A 91 11.14 -8.53 -4.07
N ASP A 92 11.33 -9.09 -5.26
CA ASP A 92 10.83 -8.51 -6.50
C ASP A 92 9.31 -8.54 -6.57
N ARG A 93 8.68 -9.65 -6.14
CA ARG A 93 7.21 -9.73 -6.03
C ARG A 93 6.65 -8.64 -5.13
N ILE A 94 7.26 -8.42 -3.96
CA ILE A 94 6.85 -7.36 -3.02
C ILE A 94 6.97 -5.99 -3.66
N ARG A 95 8.11 -5.69 -4.31
CA ARG A 95 8.34 -4.41 -4.99
C ARG A 95 7.35 -4.16 -6.10
N GLU A 96 7.14 -5.15 -6.95
CA GLU A 96 6.23 -5.04 -8.09
C GLU A 96 4.80 -4.79 -7.60
N ARG A 97 4.38 -5.52 -6.55
CA ARG A 97 3.09 -5.32 -5.90
C ARG A 97 2.95 -3.91 -5.31
N CYS A 98 3.93 -3.47 -4.53
CA CYS A 98 3.93 -2.12 -3.98
C CYS A 98 3.84 -1.07 -5.10
N SER A 99 4.60 -1.24 -6.19
CA SER A 99 4.56 -0.37 -7.36
C SER A 99 3.18 -0.32 -8.04
N ARG A 100 2.52 -1.48 -8.23
CA ARG A 100 1.15 -1.56 -8.79
C ARG A 100 0.14 -0.84 -7.91
N ILE A 101 0.22 -1.02 -6.59
CA ILE A 101 -0.64 -0.33 -5.62
C ILE A 101 -0.43 1.17 -5.75
N SER A 102 0.81 1.63 -5.64
CA SER A 102 1.12 3.05 -5.65
C SER A 102 0.72 3.74 -6.95
N ARG A 103 0.96 3.13 -8.12
CA ARG A 103 0.52 3.68 -9.41
C ARG A 103 -1.00 3.82 -9.46
N THR A 104 -1.73 2.82 -8.99
CA THR A 104 -3.20 2.84 -8.94
C THR A 104 -3.71 3.92 -8.00
N VAL A 105 -3.16 4.00 -6.78
CA VAL A 105 -3.55 5.01 -5.79
C VAL A 105 -3.25 6.42 -6.31
N ARG A 106 -2.06 6.65 -6.88
CA ARG A 106 -1.69 7.95 -7.48
C ARG A 106 -2.61 8.31 -8.64
N ARG A 107 -2.98 7.36 -9.50
CA ARG A 107 -3.93 7.60 -10.59
C ARG A 107 -5.30 8.02 -10.04
N ILE A 108 -5.78 7.36 -8.99
CA ILE A 108 -7.05 7.72 -8.35
C ILE A 108 -6.97 9.11 -7.72
N ALA A 109 -5.92 9.37 -6.93
CA ALA A 109 -5.74 10.63 -6.21
C ALA A 109 -5.46 11.81 -7.15
N GLY A 110 -4.72 11.59 -8.24
CA GLY A 110 -4.40 12.58 -9.26
C GLY A 110 -5.51 12.84 -10.29
N GLN A 111 -6.58 12.03 -10.28
CA GLN A 111 -7.81 12.30 -11.03
C GLN A 111 -8.79 13.17 -10.24
N THR A 112 -8.39 13.68 -9.07
CA THR A 112 -9.18 14.66 -8.30
C THR A 112 -9.03 16.02 -8.98
N PRO A 113 -10.12 16.63 -9.51
CA PRO A 113 -10.08 17.97 -10.07
C PRO A 113 -9.75 19.03 -9.01
#